data_AF-A0A200PPM0-F1
#
_entry.id   AF-A0A200PPM0-F1
#
_cell.length_a   1.000
_cell.length_b   1.000
_cell.length_c   1.000
_cell.angle_alpha   90.00
_cell.angle_beta   90.00
_cell.angle_gamma   90.00
#
_symmetry.space_group_name_H-M   'P 1'
#
loop_
_entity.id
_entity.type
_entity.pdbx_description
1 polymer ?
#
loop_
_entity_poly.entity_id
_entity_poly.type
_entity_poly.pdbx_seq_one_letter_code
_entity_poly.pdbx_strand_id
1 'polypeptide(L)'
;MATQVSALIVSVEYRLAPENRLPAAYADAIDAVKWVRNQALDAANGEPWLRDYVDYSKCFFMGCSSGGNVAYHTSLQVLEMDLEPVKISGLVLNQPYFGGSERTGSELRLINDRMLPLVKSDLMWELALPRGADRDHVYCNPMVDDLTRGGKKVGLIRRCLVTGFSGDPLIDRQIEFVKMLEEKGIKKDFIFSDDGISRVTSDGDGDEK
;
A
#
# COMPACT_ATOMS: atom_id res chain seq x y z
N MET A 1 -5.64 14.90 3.14
CA MET A 1 -4.61 14.28 4.02
C MET A 1 -3.58 15.28 4.53
N ALA A 2 -2.83 15.98 3.67
CA ALA A 2 -1.80 16.95 4.13
C ALA A 2 -2.33 18.06 5.06
N THR A 3 -3.62 18.40 4.97
CA THR A 3 -4.29 19.36 5.84
C THR A 3 -4.77 18.78 7.18
N GLN A 4 -4.79 17.45 7.32
CA GLN A 4 -5.28 16.73 8.50
C GLN A 4 -4.16 16.12 9.34
N VAL A 5 -2.96 16.00 8.76
CA VAL A 5 -1.76 15.53 9.45
C VAL A 5 -0.63 16.53 9.22
N SER A 6 0.13 16.86 10.26
CA SER A 6 1.33 17.70 10.13
C SER A 6 2.49 16.90 9.53
N ALA A 7 2.39 16.61 8.24
CA ALA A 7 3.38 15.83 7.49
C ALA A 7 3.51 16.34 6.04
N LEU A 8 4.73 16.28 5.52
CA LEU A 8 4.98 16.46 4.09
C LEU A 8 4.67 15.15 3.36
N ILE A 9 3.93 15.23 2.25
CA ILE A 9 3.53 14.07 1.46
C ILE A 9 4.30 14.08 0.13
N VAL A 10 5.09 13.04 -0.10
CA VAL A 10 5.70 12.76 -1.41
C VAL A 10 4.78 11.80 -2.16
N SER A 11 3.99 12.34 -3.09
CA SER A 11 3.13 11.54 -3.96
C SER A 11 3.92 11.05 -5.17
N VAL A 12 4.02 9.73 -5.35
CA VAL A 12 4.83 9.12 -6.41
C VAL A 12 3.96 8.82 -7.62
N GLU A 13 4.29 9.42 -8.76
CA GLU A 13 3.71 9.09 -10.05
C GLU A 13 4.50 7.92 -10.68
N TYR A 14 4.14 6.71 -10.27
CA TYR A 14 4.78 5.48 -10.77
C TYR A 14 4.14 5.02 -12.09
N ARG A 15 4.91 4.28 -12.90
CA ARG A 15 4.42 3.73 -14.17
C ARG A 15 3.28 2.74 -13.94
N LEU A 16 2.28 2.82 -14.81
CA LEU A 16 1.06 2.01 -14.73
C LEU A 16 1.13 0.78 -15.65
N ALA A 17 0.40 -0.25 -15.25
CA ALA A 17 0.07 -1.38 -16.08
C ALA A 17 -1.15 -1.05 -16.96
N PRO A 18 -1.30 -1.67 -18.14
CA PRO A 18 -0.53 -2.81 -18.67
C PRO A 18 0.79 -2.47 -19.39
N GLU A 19 1.06 -1.20 -19.68
CA GLU A 19 2.26 -0.76 -20.41
C GLU A 19 3.53 -1.13 -19.65
N ASN A 20 3.48 -1.00 -18.32
CA ASN A 20 4.56 -1.36 -17.40
C ASN A 20 4.02 -2.27 -16.29
N ARG A 21 3.98 -3.58 -16.56
CA ARG A 21 3.59 -4.60 -15.59
C ARG A 21 4.47 -4.56 -14.34
N LEU A 22 3.94 -5.07 -13.23
CA LEU A 22 4.71 -5.30 -12.01
C LEU A 22 5.95 -6.16 -12.32
N PRO A 23 7.12 -5.82 -11.76
CA PRO A 23 7.34 -4.92 -10.62
C PRO A 23 7.64 -3.45 -10.96
N ALA A 24 7.31 -2.93 -12.15
CA ALA A 24 7.69 -1.56 -12.54
C ALA A 24 7.28 -0.48 -11.53
N ALA A 25 6.03 -0.52 -11.04
CA ALA A 25 5.55 0.41 -10.02
C ALA A 25 6.34 0.33 -8.70
N TYR A 26 6.79 -0.87 -8.30
CA TYR A 26 7.61 -1.04 -7.11
C TYR A 26 9.01 -0.46 -7.32
N ALA A 27 9.60 -0.64 -8.50
CA ALA A 27 10.89 -0.05 -8.84
C ALA A 27 10.84 1.49 -8.78
N ASP A 28 9.79 2.09 -9.32
CA ASP A 28 9.61 3.56 -9.30
C ASP A 28 9.42 4.08 -7.87
N ALA A 29 8.65 3.36 -7.04
CA ALA A 29 8.49 3.70 -5.63
C ALA A 29 9.81 3.59 -4.85
N ILE A 30 10.65 2.60 -5.15
CA ILE A 30 11.99 2.47 -4.55
C ILE A 30 12.90 3.61 -5.01
N ASP A 31 12.85 4.01 -6.27
CA ASP A 31 13.62 5.14 -6.77
C ASP A 31 13.18 6.46 -6.14
N ALA A 32 11.90 6.64 -5.85
CA ALA A 32 11.42 7.76 -5.05
C ALA A 32 11.99 7.75 -3.61
N VAL A 33 12.09 6.58 -2.98
CA VAL A 33 12.72 6.45 -1.64
C VAL A 33 14.21 6.84 -1.69
N LYS A 34 14.94 6.37 -2.72
CA LYS A 34 16.33 6.78 -2.94
C LYS A 34 16.45 8.28 -3.17
N TRP A 35 15.53 8.87 -3.92
CA TRP A 35 15.48 10.31 -4.14
C TRP A 35 15.29 11.07 -2.82
N VAL A 36 14.33 10.68 -1.98
CA VAL A 36 14.10 11.28 -0.65
C VAL A 36 15.35 11.16 0.22
N ARG A 37 16.03 10.00 0.22
CA ARG A 37 17.30 9.81 0.92
C ARG A 37 18.37 10.79 0.43
N ASN A 38 18.49 10.97 -0.89
CA ASN A 38 19.46 11.90 -1.46
C ASN A 38 19.16 13.34 -1.05
N GLN A 39 17.88 13.74 -0.97
CA GLN A 39 17.50 15.06 -0.44
C GLN A 39 17.91 15.22 1.03
N ALA A 40 17.79 14.15 1.83
CA ALA A 40 18.19 14.16 3.24
C ALA A 40 19.71 14.29 3.44
N LEU A 41 20.50 13.84 2.46
CA LEU A 41 21.96 13.92 2.49
C LEU A 41 22.49 15.27 1.96
N ASP A 42 21.74 15.95 1.09
CA ASP A 42 22.13 17.24 0.52
C ASP A 42 21.59 18.42 1.35
N ALA A 43 22.22 18.68 2.50
CA ALA A 43 21.81 19.77 3.37
C ALA A 43 21.96 21.17 2.75
N ALA A 44 22.71 21.33 1.65
CA ALA A 44 22.93 22.61 1.00
C ALA A 44 21.91 22.88 -0.11
N ASN A 45 21.64 21.89 -0.96
CA ASN A 45 20.85 22.04 -2.19
C ASN A 45 19.65 21.09 -2.27
N GLY A 46 19.38 20.31 -1.22
CA GLY A 46 18.19 19.48 -1.12
C GLY A 46 16.91 20.30 -1.30
N GLU A 47 15.87 19.64 -1.79
CA GLU A 47 14.56 20.26 -2.01
C GLU A 47 14.12 21.03 -0.74
N PRO A 48 13.83 22.35 -0.84
CA PRO A 48 13.63 23.21 0.32
C PRO A 48 12.62 22.70 1.33
N TRP A 49 11.48 22.14 0.90
CA TRP A 49 10.47 21.67 1.85
C TRP A 49 10.93 20.44 2.62
N LEU A 50 11.57 19.49 1.93
CA LEU A 50 12.18 18.32 2.53
C LEU A 50 13.33 18.70 3.49
N ARG A 51 14.19 19.64 3.08
CA ARG A 51 15.33 20.09 3.89
C ARG A 51 14.88 20.82 5.17
N ASP A 52 13.94 21.74 5.04
CA ASP A 52 13.63 22.71 6.10
C ASP A 52 12.57 22.21 7.09
N TYR A 53 11.71 21.25 6.69
CA TYR A 53 10.54 20.85 7.48
C TYR A 53 10.44 19.35 7.79
N VAL A 54 11.23 18.48 7.15
CA VAL A 54 11.07 17.02 7.33
C VAL A 54 11.97 16.47 8.43
N ASP A 55 11.34 15.76 9.37
CA ASP A 55 12.02 14.85 10.28
C ASP A 55 12.17 13.47 9.63
N TYR A 56 13.34 13.20 9.04
CA TYR A 56 13.64 11.93 8.36
C TYR A 56 13.65 10.71 9.29
N SER A 57 13.59 10.89 10.62
CA SER A 57 13.43 9.78 11.56
C SER A 57 11.99 9.25 11.63
N LYS A 58 11.02 9.99 11.08
CA LYS A 58 9.57 9.71 11.13
C LYS A 58 8.94 9.58 9.74
N CYS A 59 9.53 8.77 8.88
CA CYS A 59 8.98 8.50 7.55
C CYS A 59 8.01 7.32 7.56
N PHE A 60 6.96 7.38 6.75
CA PHE A 60 5.95 6.32 6.63
C PHE A 60 5.66 6.07 5.15
N PHE A 61 5.39 4.81 4.80
CA PHE A 61 4.71 4.55 3.54
C PHE A 61 3.22 4.58 3.75
N MET A 62 2.51 5.13 2.79
CA MET A 62 1.06 5.17 2.80
C MET A 62 0.52 4.86 1.41
N GLY A 63 -0.58 4.12 1.34
CA GLY A 63 -1.21 3.80 0.08
C GLY A 63 -2.65 3.35 0.24
N CYS A 64 -3.46 3.60 -0.79
CA CYS A 64 -4.85 3.18 -0.88
C CYS A 64 -5.02 2.15 -2.00
N SER A 65 -5.79 1.07 -1.78
CA SER A 65 -6.04 0.04 -2.81
C SER A 65 -4.74 -0.48 -3.44
N SER A 66 -4.57 -0.38 -4.77
CA SER A 66 -3.33 -0.75 -5.47
C SER A 66 -2.11 0.01 -4.96
N GLY A 67 -2.25 1.26 -4.53
CA GLY A 67 -1.20 2.01 -3.86
C GLY A 67 -0.81 1.41 -2.50
N GLY A 68 -1.76 0.82 -1.78
CA GLY A 68 -1.48 0.07 -0.54
C GLY A 68 -0.65 -1.18 -0.80
N ASN A 69 -0.93 -1.89 -1.90
CA ASN A 69 -0.11 -3.00 -2.37
C ASN A 69 1.33 -2.55 -2.72
N VAL A 70 1.47 -1.45 -3.47
CA VAL A 70 2.77 -0.85 -3.80
C VAL A 70 3.53 -0.42 -2.55
N ALA A 71 2.87 0.25 -1.60
CA ALA A 71 3.47 0.67 -0.33
C ALA A 71 3.98 -0.53 0.47
N TYR A 72 3.20 -1.61 0.56
CA TYR A 72 3.60 -2.84 1.23
C TYR A 72 4.83 -3.48 0.59
N HIS A 73 4.80 -3.75 -0.73
CA HIS A 73 5.91 -4.41 -1.42
C HIS A 73 7.18 -3.56 -1.47
N THR A 74 7.04 -2.24 -1.62
CA THR A 74 8.16 -1.30 -1.52
C THR A 74 8.81 -1.37 -0.15
N SER A 75 8.00 -1.38 0.92
CA SER A 75 8.52 -1.45 2.28
C SER A 75 9.35 -2.70 2.55
N LEU A 76 8.93 -3.86 1.99
CA LEU A 76 9.67 -5.11 2.11
C LEU A 76 11.03 -5.06 1.41
N GLN A 77 11.10 -4.38 0.26
CA GLN A 77 12.33 -4.28 -0.52
C GLN A 77 13.34 -3.31 0.11
N VAL A 78 12.87 -2.19 0.66
CA VAL A 78 13.78 -1.19 1.25
C VAL A 78 14.32 -1.58 2.62
N LEU A 79 13.75 -2.59 3.29
CA LEU A 79 14.26 -3.13 4.56
C LEU A 79 15.68 -3.69 4.45
N GLU A 80 16.12 -4.07 3.25
CA GLU A 80 17.47 -4.57 2.97
C GLU A 80 18.42 -3.47 2.49
N MET A 81 17.95 -2.22 2.38
CA MET A 81 18.73 -1.09 1.90
C MET A 81 19.25 -0.24 3.07
N ASP A 82 20.45 0.32 2.91
CA ASP A 82 20.90 1.40 3.77
C ASP A 82 20.21 2.71 3.35
N LEU A 83 19.28 3.16 4.18
CA LEU A 83 18.51 4.38 3.97
C LEU A 83 18.97 5.56 4.83
N GLU A 84 20.04 5.44 5.63
CA GLU A 84 20.48 6.55 6.50
C GLU A 84 20.61 7.86 5.70
N PRO A 85 20.08 8.98 6.22
CA PRO A 85 19.47 9.17 7.56
C PRO A 85 17.96 8.85 7.66
N VAL A 86 17.32 8.36 6.60
CA VAL A 86 15.88 8.10 6.52
C VAL A 86 15.48 6.84 7.29
N LYS A 87 14.52 6.96 8.20
CA LYS A 87 13.96 5.87 8.99
C LYS A 87 12.48 5.66 8.69
N ILE A 88 12.18 4.48 8.14
CA ILE A 88 10.79 4.03 7.95
C ILE A 88 10.23 3.57 9.29
N SER A 89 9.31 4.36 9.83
CA SER A 89 8.67 4.19 11.13
C SER A 89 7.42 3.32 11.11
N GLY A 90 6.79 3.14 9.94
CA GLY A 90 5.61 2.29 9.77
C GLY A 90 4.94 2.37 8.41
N LEU A 91 3.84 1.64 8.29
CA LEU A 91 2.96 1.57 7.11
C LEU A 91 1.55 2.02 7.45
N VAL A 92 0.89 2.70 6.50
CA VAL A 92 -0.53 3.05 6.57
C VAL A 92 -1.21 2.57 5.28
N LEU A 93 -1.98 1.49 5.38
CA LEU A 93 -2.61 0.82 4.25
C LEU A 93 -4.11 1.01 4.31
N ASN A 94 -4.64 1.87 3.43
CA ASN A 94 -6.07 2.04 3.29
C ASN A 94 -6.62 1.04 2.27
N GLN A 95 -7.39 0.06 2.75
CA GLN A 95 -8.02 -0.97 1.93
C GLN A 95 -7.05 -1.59 0.92
N PRO A 96 -5.89 -2.10 1.36
CA PRO A 96 -4.84 -2.55 0.45
C PRO A 96 -5.37 -3.61 -0.51
N TYR A 97 -4.99 -3.48 -1.78
CA TYR A 97 -5.45 -4.38 -2.82
C TYR A 97 -4.61 -5.66 -2.84
N PHE A 98 -5.16 -6.71 -2.23
CA PHE A 98 -4.64 -8.06 -2.29
C PHE A 98 -5.66 -8.98 -2.96
N GLY A 99 -5.19 -10.12 -3.47
CA GLY A 99 -6.03 -11.12 -4.10
C GLY A 99 -5.51 -12.53 -3.83
N GLY A 100 -6.01 -13.46 -4.63
CA GLY A 100 -5.69 -14.88 -4.57
C GLY A 100 -6.58 -15.64 -5.55
N SER A 101 -6.16 -16.82 -6.01
CA SER A 101 -6.96 -17.58 -6.97
C SER A 101 -8.27 -18.08 -6.35
N GLU A 102 -8.17 -18.67 -5.15
CA GLU A 102 -9.28 -19.12 -4.29
C GLU A 102 -10.05 -17.93 -3.74
N ARG A 103 -11.38 -17.85 -3.95
CA ARG A 103 -12.18 -16.69 -3.54
C ARG A 103 -12.51 -16.68 -2.05
N THR A 104 -12.52 -15.49 -1.45
CA THR A 104 -13.04 -15.30 -0.10
C THR A 104 -14.57 -15.19 -0.07
N GLY A 105 -15.15 -15.23 1.14
CA GLY A 105 -16.58 -15.04 1.33
C GLY A 105 -17.05 -13.65 0.92
N SER A 106 -16.29 -12.59 1.22
CA SER A 106 -16.57 -11.23 0.82
C SER A 106 -16.54 -11.04 -0.69
N GLU A 107 -15.56 -11.63 -1.38
CA GLU A 107 -15.44 -11.59 -2.84
C GLU A 107 -16.71 -12.17 -3.49
N LEU A 108 -17.17 -13.33 -3.02
CA LEU A 108 -18.37 -13.99 -3.55
C LEU A 108 -19.66 -13.24 -3.20
N ARG A 109 -19.78 -12.74 -1.96
CA ARG A 109 -20.94 -11.97 -1.49
C ARG A 109 -21.11 -10.67 -2.27
N LEU A 110 -20.00 -10.03 -2.64
CA LEU A 110 -19.95 -8.74 -3.32
C LEU A 110 -19.51 -8.87 -4.79
N ILE A 111 -19.85 -10.00 -5.43
CA ILE A 111 -19.40 -10.33 -6.80
C ILE A 111 -19.70 -9.23 -7.83
N ASN A 112 -20.85 -8.57 -7.67
CA ASN A 112 -21.35 -7.50 -8.53
C ASN A 112 -21.20 -6.11 -7.87
N ASP A 113 -20.21 -5.93 -6.99
CA ASP A 113 -19.95 -4.62 -6.39
C ASP A 113 -19.84 -3.52 -7.45
N ARG A 114 -20.35 -2.33 -7.14
CA ARG A 114 -20.45 -1.23 -8.09
C ARG A 114 -19.09 -0.67 -8.50
N MET A 115 -18.11 -0.68 -7.59
CA MET A 115 -16.80 -0.07 -7.79
C MET A 115 -15.75 -1.09 -8.24
N LEU A 116 -15.79 -2.28 -7.65
CA LEU A 116 -14.86 -3.36 -7.87
C LEU A 116 -15.59 -4.71 -8.07
N PRO A 117 -16.35 -4.90 -9.17
CA PRO A 117 -16.84 -6.22 -9.54
C PRO A 117 -15.69 -7.21 -9.67
N LEU A 118 -15.90 -8.50 -9.36
CA LEU A 118 -14.79 -9.48 -9.39
C LEU A 118 -14.15 -9.61 -10.77
N VAL A 119 -14.93 -9.56 -11.85
CA VAL A 119 -14.38 -9.61 -13.22
C VAL A 119 -13.44 -8.44 -13.50
N LYS A 120 -13.72 -7.26 -12.95
CA LYS A 120 -12.84 -6.10 -13.05
C LYS A 120 -11.57 -6.33 -12.23
N SER A 121 -11.70 -6.87 -11.02
CA SER A 121 -10.56 -7.22 -10.17
C SER A 121 -9.62 -8.21 -10.86
N ASP A 122 -10.17 -9.26 -11.47
CA ASP A 122 -9.40 -10.27 -12.19
C ASP A 122 -8.65 -9.69 -13.37
N LEU A 123 -9.32 -8.87 -14.18
CA LEU A 123 -8.70 -8.19 -15.31
C LEU A 123 -7.58 -7.25 -14.86
N MET A 124 -7.78 -6.48 -13.78
CA MET A 124 -6.73 -5.62 -13.24
C MET A 124 -5.50 -6.41 -12.81
N TRP A 125 -5.67 -7.57 -12.15
CA TRP A 125 -4.55 -8.44 -11.82
C TRP A 125 -3.88 -9.06 -13.05
N GLU A 126 -4.66 -9.53 -14.03
CA GLU A 126 -4.13 -10.08 -15.29
C GLU A 126 -3.28 -9.05 -16.05
N LEU A 127 -3.71 -7.78 -16.04
CA LEU A 127 -3.00 -6.70 -16.71
C LEU A 127 -1.78 -6.22 -15.91
N ALA A 128 -1.83 -6.28 -14.57
CA ALA A 128 -0.75 -5.80 -13.70
C ALA A 128 0.36 -6.82 -13.47
N LEU A 129 0.05 -8.10 -13.36
CA LEU A 129 1.03 -9.13 -13.01
C LEU A 129 2.02 -9.42 -14.16
N PRO A 130 3.19 -10.00 -13.86
CA PRO A 130 4.07 -10.55 -14.89
C PRO A 130 3.31 -11.48 -15.84
N ARG A 131 3.71 -11.51 -17.13
CA ARG A 131 3.04 -12.38 -18.11
C ARG A 131 3.16 -13.84 -17.69
N GLY A 132 2.04 -14.57 -17.70
CA GLY A 132 1.98 -15.97 -17.31
C GLY A 132 1.87 -16.21 -15.79
N ALA A 133 1.91 -15.16 -14.97
CA ALA A 133 1.62 -15.28 -13.54
C ALA A 133 0.11 -15.33 -13.30
N ASP A 134 -0.30 -16.08 -12.28
CA ASP A 134 -1.67 -16.13 -11.78
C ASP A 134 -1.84 -15.26 -10.53
N ARG A 135 -3.05 -15.29 -9.95
CA ARG A 135 -3.40 -14.47 -8.79
C ARG A 135 -2.80 -14.98 -7.47
N ASP A 136 -2.09 -16.11 -7.46
CA ASP A 136 -1.31 -16.57 -6.31
C ASP A 136 0.17 -16.16 -6.39
N HIS A 137 0.54 -15.39 -7.42
CA HIS A 137 1.80 -14.69 -7.44
C HIS A 137 1.94 -13.77 -6.23
N VAL A 138 3.13 -13.71 -5.62
CA VAL A 138 3.42 -12.97 -4.36
C VAL A 138 3.05 -11.48 -4.39
N TYR A 139 2.97 -10.89 -5.58
CA TYR A 139 2.54 -9.49 -5.77
C TYR A 139 1.04 -9.30 -5.55
N CYS A 140 0.23 -10.30 -5.91
CA CYS A 140 -1.21 -10.31 -5.71
C CYS A 140 -1.58 -10.87 -4.33
N ASN A 141 -0.98 -12.01 -3.98
CA ASN A 141 -1.29 -12.76 -2.77
C ASN A 141 -0.09 -12.78 -1.81
N PRO A 142 -0.01 -11.85 -0.85
CA PRO A 142 1.12 -11.81 0.09
C PRO A 142 1.16 -12.99 1.06
N MET A 143 0.04 -13.71 1.24
CA MET A 143 -0.05 -14.89 2.11
C MET A 143 0.76 -16.07 1.53
N VAL A 144 0.95 -16.13 0.20
CA VAL A 144 1.79 -17.16 -0.44
C VAL A 144 3.28 -16.93 -0.16
N ASP A 145 3.72 -15.67 -0.08
CA ASP A 145 5.12 -15.35 0.29
C ASP A 145 5.44 -15.79 1.72
N ASP A 146 4.45 -15.67 2.62
CA ASP A 146 4.60 -16.14 3.98
C ASP A 146 4.82 -17.67 4.06
N LEU A 147 4.01 -18.42 3.31
CA LEU A 147 4.08 -19.88 3.25
C LEU A 147 5.34 -20.40 2.55
N THR A 148 5.81 -19.72 1.50
CA THR A 148 6.88 -20.24 0.62
C THR A 148 8.27 -19.70 0.97
N ARG A 149 8.37 -18.49 1.54
CA ARG A 149 9.65 -17.85 1.90
C ARG A 149 9.78 -17.58 3.40
N GLY A 150 8.85 -18.08 4.20
CA GLY A 150 8.85 -17.99 5.66
C GLY A 150 8.62 -16.59 6.20
N GLY A 151 8.17 -15.64 5.36
CA GLY A 151 7.77 -14.29 5.76
C GLY A 151 8.82 -13.48 6.53
N LYS A 152 10.11 -13.83 6.44
CA LYS A 152 11.17 -13.24 7.27
C LYS A 152 11.24 -11.72 7.15
N LYS A 153 10.97 -11.18 5.96
CA LYS A 153 10.98 -9.72 5.71
C LYS A 153 9.80 -9.01 6.35
N VAL A 154 8.64 -9.67 6.40
CA VAL A 154 7.42 -9.10 6.99
C VAL A 154 7.64 -8.79 8.47
N GLY A 155 8.31 -9.67 9.20
CA GLY A 155 8.65 -9.48 10.62
C GLY A 155 9.59 -8.31 10.93
N LEU A 156 10.21 -7.68 9.91
CA LEU A 156 11.03 -6.49 10.08
C LEU A 156 10.21 -5.19 10.01
N ILE A 157 8.94 -5.26 9.61
CA ILE A 157 8.02 -4.13 9.63
C ILE A 157 7.77 -3.73 11.09
N ARG A 158 8.04 -2.47 11.43
CA ARG A 158 7.91 -1.97 12.82
C ARG A 158 6.46 -1.84 13.28
N ARG A 159 5.62 -1.25 12.44
CA ARG A 159 4.19 -1.10 12.69
C ARG A 159 3.40 -0.94 11.40
N CYS A 160 2.13 -1.36 11.41
CA CYS A 160 1.23 -1.21 10.27
C CYS A 160 -0.18 -0.82 10.75
N LEU A 161 -0.72 0.24 10.20
CA LEU A 161 -2.15 0.56 10.28
C LEU A 161 -2.82 0.04 9.01
N VAL A 162 -3.88 -0.74 9.16
CA VAL A 162 -4.75 -1.18 8.05
C VAL A 162 -6.14 -0.62 8.29
N THR A 163 -6.79 -0.12 7.24
CA THR A 163 -8.20 0.29 7.30
C THR A 163 -9.02 -0.48 6.28
N GLY A 164 -10.23 -0.88 6.65
CA GLY A 164 -11.13 -1.69 5.83
C GLY A 164 -12.59 -1.42 6.18
N PHE A 165 -13.51 -1.79 5.30
CA PHE A 165 -14.94 -1.66 5.58
C PHE A 165 -15.75 -2.84 5.02
N SER A 166 -16.93 -3.08 5.61
CA SER A 166 -17.77 -4.27 5.40
C SER A 166 -18.29 -4.48 3.96
N GLY A 167 -18.36 -3.39 3.18
CA GLY A 167 -18.82 -3.37 1.79
C GLY A 167 -17.69 -3.41 0.76
N ASP A 168 -16.44 -3.56 1.19
CA ASP A 168 -15.32 -3.80 0.29
C ASP A 168 -15.27 -5.29 -0.08
N PRO A 169 -15.29 -5.68 -1.39
CA PRO A 169 -15.12 -7.07 -1.81
C PRO A 169 -13.85 -7.73 -1.25
N LEU A 170 -12.82 -6.95 -0.94
CA LEU A 170 -11.50 -7.42 -0.50
C LEU A 170 -11.34 -7.45 1.02
N ILE A 171 -12.39 -7.18 1.80
CA ILE A 171 -12.28 -7.06 3.25
C ILE A 171 -11.73 -8.33 3.91
N ASP A 172 -12.12 -9.52 3.44
CA ASP A 172 -11.59 -10.77 3.99
C ASP A 172 -10.08 -10.91 3.72
N ARG A 173 -9.58 -10.43 2.57
CA ARG A 173 -8.14 -10.39 2.26
C ARG A 173 -7.39 -9.46 3.20
N GLN A 174 -8.00 -8.32 3.53
CA GLN A 174 -7.42 -7.36 4.46
C GLN A 174 -7.37 -7.95 5.87
N ILE A 175 -8.40 -8.69 6.29
CA ILE A 175 -8.43 -9.41 7.57
C ILE A 175 -7.38 -10.53 7.60
N GLU A 176 -7.26 -11.32 6.52
CA GLU A 176 -6.21 -12.35 6.37
C GLU A 176 -4.82 -11.72 6.52
N PHE A 177 -4.58 -10.59 5.85
CA PHE A 177 -3.32 -9.86 5.96
C PHE A 177 -3.05 -9.35 7.39
N VAL A 178 -4.05 -8.80 8.08
CA VAL A 178 -3.90 -8.36 9.48
C VAL A 178 -3.56 -9.52 10.41
N LYS A 179 -4.18 -10.70 10.21
CA LYS A 179 -3.85 -11.92 10.95
C LYS A 179 -2.40 -12.35 10.70
N MET A 180 -1.95 -12.32 9.44
CA MET A 180 -0.55 -12.60 9.11
C MET A 180 0.39 -11.63 9.86
N LEU A 181 0.07 -10.33 9.94
CA LEU A 181 0.88 -9.39 10.71
C LEU A 181 0.92 -9.72 12.21
N GLU A 182 -0.21 -10.14 12.77
CA GLU A 182 -0.33 -10.58 14.16
C GLU A 182 0.54 -11.81 14.46
N GLU A 183 0.47 -12.83 13.61
CA GLU A 183 1.24 -14.07 13.73
C GLU A 183 2.76 -13.80 13.65
N LYS A 184 3.18 -12.75 12.94
CA LYS A 184 4.57 -12.29 12.87
C LYS A 184 4.98 -11.36 14.02
N GLY A 185 4.09 -11.06 14.97
CA GLY A 185 4.37 -10.22 16.12
C GLY A 185 4.55 -8.73 15.78
N ILE A 186 4.03 -8.28 14.63
CA ILE A 186 4.14 -6.89 14.19
C ILE A 186 3.12 -6.04 14.96
N LYS A 187 3.53 -4.85 15.40
CA LYS A 187 2.59 -3.89 16.00
C LYS A 187 1.58 -3.46 14.93
N LYS A 188 0.33 -3.84 15.09
CA LYS A 188 -0.72 -3.58 14.11
C LYS A 188 -1.94 -2.94 14.75
N ASP A 189 -2.53 -2.01 14.01
CA ASP A 189 -3.85 -1.44 14.28
C ASP A 189 -4.73 -1.74 13.05
N PHE A 190 -5.97 -2.19 13.29
CA PHE A 190 -6.95 -2.42 12.24
C PHE A 190 -8.20 -1.61 12.53
N ILE A 191 -8.50 -0.64 11.66
CA ILE A 191 -9.73 0.16 11.76
C ILE A 191 -10.73 -0.41 10.77
N PHE A 192 -11.79 -1.00 11.32
CA PHE A 192 -12.87 -1.60 10.58
C PHE A 192 -14.15 -0.74 10.73
N SER A 193 -14.80 -0.43 9.63
CA SER A 193 -16.08 0.29 9.60
C SER A 193 -17.19 -0.58 8.99
N ASP A 194 -18.31 -0.67 9.70
CA ASP A 194 -19.53 -1.35 9.23
C ASP A 194 -20.32 -0.48 8.24
N ASP A 195 -20.13 0.83 8.28
CA ASP A 195 -20.82 1.89 7.57
C ASP A 195 -19.92 2.53 6.50
N GLY A 196 -19.65 1.79 5.42
CA GLY A 196 -18.78 2.25 4.34
C GLY A 196 -19.28 3.54 3.68
N ILE A 197 -18.61 4.67 3.90
CA ILE A 197 -18.61 5.77 2.95
C ILE A 197 -17.28 5.74 2.19
N SER A 198 -17.32 5.25 0.96
CA SER A 198 -16.28 5.46 -0.04
C SER A 198 -16.23 6.95 -0.42
N ARG A 199 -15.73 7.83 0.45
CA ARG A 199 -15.45 9.21 0.07
C ARG A 199 -14.12 9.22 -0.66
N VAL A 200 -14.20 9.03 -1.98
CA VAL A 200 -13.42 9.89 -2.87
C VAL A 200 -13.77 11.31 -2.45
N THR A 201 -12.89 12.00 -1.74
CA THR A 201 -13.04 13.42 -1.49
C THR A 201 -12.84 14.14 -2.83
N SER A 202 -13.94 14.38 -3.55
CA SER A 202 -14.02 15.50 -4.48
C SER A 202 -14.61 16.67 -3.70
N ASP A 203 -13.82 17.72 -3.55
CA ASP A 203 -14.31 19.03 -3.20
C ASP A 203 -15.36 19.51 -4.21
N GLY A 204 -16.37 20.23 -3.72
CA GLY A 204 -17.33 20.97 -4.55
C GLY A 204 -18.76 20.74 -4.12
N ASP A 205 -19.24 21.58 -3.19
CA ASP A 205 -20.53 22.27 -3.29
C ASP A 205 -20.61 23.25 -2.11
N GLY A 206 -19.95 24.40 -2.31
CA GLY A 206 -20.40 25.62 -1.68
C GLY A 206 -21.48 26.18 -2.59
N ASP A 207 -22.73 26.00 -2.22
CA ASP A 207 -23.85 26.72 -2.80
C ASP A 207 -24.56 27.53 -1.72
N GLU A 208 -24.76 28.79 -2.07
CA GLU A 208 -25.35 29.88 -1.30
C GLU A 208 -26.73 29.54 -0.74
N LYS A 209 -26.95 29.90 0.53
CA LYS A 209 -27.92 30.92 0.97
C LYS A 209 -27.85 31.17 2.48
#